data_AF-A0A1I0CH78-F1
#
_entry.id   AF-A0A1I0CH78-F1
#
_cell.length_a   1.000
_cell.length_b   1.000
_cell.length_c   1.000
_cell.angle_alpha   90.00
_cell.angle_beta   90.00
_cell.angle_gamma   90.00
#
_symmetry.space_group_name_H-M   'P 1'
#
loop_
_entity.id
_entity.type
_entity.pdbx_description
1 polymer ?
#
loop_
_entity_poly.entity_id
_entity_poly.type
_entity_poly.pdbx_seq_one_letter_code
_entity_poly.pdbx_strand_id
1 'polypeptide(L)'
;MLPSGPDVVLDDREATVGRAGHGWDSAGVSTGDLDVLLARLAPGVADLVRAADELVREVDPDVVRVLWPHQGTVGYGVGPAKNSEHYAYLATFARHLNLGFNHGASLEHGGLLDGAGKAFRKLTVRRSEDLGDPRLAPLLRTARAERLAALGRGGPGG
;
A
#
# COMPACT_ATOMS: atom_id res chain seq x y z
N MET A 1 -14.29 -26.26 7.63
CA MET A 1 -14.87 -25.32 6.64
C MET A 1 -14.53 -23.91 7.13
N LEU A 2 -13.44 -23.33 6.63
CA LEU A 2 -13.04 -21.96 7.00
C LEU A 2 -13.95 -21.00 6.24
N PRO A 3 -14.51 -19.95 6.86
CA PRO A 3 -15.27 -18.95 6.11
C PRO A 3 -14.32 -18.25 5.14
N SER A 4 -14.68 -18.23 3.85
CA SER A 4 -14.08 -17.35 2.86
C SER A 4 -14.16 -15.92 3.41
N GLY A 5 -13.00 -15.32 3.68
CA GLY A 5 -12.93 -13.90 4.02
C GLY A 5 -13.55 -13.07 2.89
N PRO A 6 -14.12 -11.89 3.18
CA PRO A 6 -14.70 -11.06 2.14
C PRO A 6 -13.62 -10.71 1.11
N ASP A 7 -13.93 -10.92 -0.16
CA ASP A 7 -13.18 -10.29 -1.25
C ASP A 7 -13.20 -8.78 -1.00
N VAL A 8 -12.03 -8.22 -0.69
CA VAL A 8 -11.88 -6.77 -0.55
C VAL A 8 -12.02 -6.17 -1.94
N VAL A 9 -13.26 -5.86 -2.30
CA VAL A 9 -13.57 -4.98 -3.43
C VAL A 9 -13.05 -3.60 -3.04
N LEU A 10 -11.94 -3.18 -3.64
CA LEU A 10 -11.59 -1.76 -3.75
C LEU A 10 -12.67 -1.12 -4.63
N ASP A 11 -13.79 -0.73 -4.04
CA ASP A 11 -14.93 -0.15 -4.75
C ASP A 11 -14.55 1.26 -5.24
N ASP A 12 -14.44 1.40 -6.56
CA ASP A 12 -14.21 2.66 -7.30
C ASP A 12 -15.48 3.54 -7.35
N ARG A 13 -16.18 3.76 -6.21
CA ARG A 13 -17.37 4.63 -6.20
C ARG A 13 -17.32 5.77 -5.18
N GLU A 14 -17.37 6.96 -5.79
CA GLU A 14 -17.95 8.22 -5.33
C GLU A 14 -17.28 8.94 -4.14
N ALA A 15 -16.39 9.87 -4.51
CA ALA A 15 -16.15 11.08 -3.74
C ALA A 15 -17.41 11.96 -3.76
N THR A 16 -18.17 11.93 -2.67
CA THR A 16 -19.12 13.01 -2.33
C THR A 16 -18.91 13.42 -0.88
N VAL A 17 -18.53 14.69 -0.71
CA VAL A 17 -18.34 15.36 0.59
C VAL A 17 -19.68 15.45 1.34
N GLY A 18 -19.69 15.01 2.60
CA GLY A 18 -20.77 15.23 3.56
C GLY A 18 -20.27 15.08 4.99
N ARG A 19 -20.22 16.20 5.73
CA ARG A 19 -19.81 16.30 7.15
C ARG A 19 -20.67 15.43 8.08
N ALA A 20 -20.05 14.72 9.03
CA ALA A 20 -20.15 14.97 10.48
C ALA A 20 -19.56 13.80 11.30
N GLY A 21 -18.60 14.14 12.19
CA GLY A 21 -18.39 13.52 13.51
C GLY A 21 -18.03 12.03 13.61
N HIS A 22 -16.74 11.73 13.77
CA HIS A 22 -16.17 11.20 15.03
C HIS A 22 -14.64 11.28 14.99
N GLY A 23 -14.06 11.69 16.12
CA GLY A 23 -12.72 12.26 16.24
C GLY A 23 -11.60 11.44 15.64
N TRP A 24 -10.78 12.11 14.83
CA TRP A 24 -9.48 11.61 14.40
C TRP A 24 -8.44 12.22 15.32
N ASP A 25 -8.31 11.64 16.50
CA ASP A 25 -7.18 11.93 17.37
C ASP A 25 -5.94 11.23 16.81
N SER A 26 -4.93 12.05 16.57
CA SER A 26 -3.59 11.72 16.12
C SER A 26 -2.97 10.65 17.02
N ALA A 27 -2.97 9.39 16.58
CA ALA A 27 -2.17 8.35 17.22
C ALA A 27 -0.84 8.25 16.49
N GLY A 28 0.23 8.55 17.23
CA GLY A 28 1.62 8.46 16.79
C GLY A 28 1.99 7.07 16.28
N VAL A 29 3.13 7.02 15.59
CA VAL A 29 3.75 5.79 15.08
C VAL A 29 3.95 4.81 16.24
N SER A 30 3.01 3.88 16.38
CA SER A 30 3.07 2.78 17.32
C SER A 30 3.49 1.53 16.54
N THR A 31 4.46 0.79 17.07
CA THR A 31 4.72 -0.59 16.65
C THR A 31 3.47 -1.46 16.82
N GLY A 32 2.55 -1.08 17.70
CA GLY A 32 1.21 -1.64 17.78
C GLY A 32 0.31 -1.07 16.68
N ASP A 33 0.13 -1.86 15.62
CA ASP A 33 -1.03 -1.95 14.70
C ASP A 33 -0.70 -2.89 13.53
N LEU A 34 0.60 -3.10 13.24
CA LEU A 34 1.05 -4.16 12.32
C LEU A 34 0.91 -5.55 12.95
N ASP A 35 1.25 -5.71 14.22
CA ASP A 35 1.10 -6.99 14.93
C ASP A 35 -0.35 -7.49 14.94
N VAL A 36 -1.33 -6.58 15.04
CA VAL A 36 -2.77 -6.91 14.96
C VAL A 36 -3.13 -7.46 13.58
N LEU A 37 -2.57 -6.89 12.52
CA LEU A 37 -2.72 -7.43 11.17
C LEU A 37 -2.05 -8.81 11.07
N LEU A 38 -0.78 -8.91 11.46
CA LEU A 38 0.02 -10.14 11.34
C LEU A 38 -0.60 -11.32 12.10
N ALA A 39 -1.15 -11.09 13.29
CA ALA A 39 -1.81 -12.12 14.11
C ALA A 39 -3.05 -12.74 13.44
N ARG A 40 -3.61 -12.09 12.39
CA ARG A 40 -4.79 -12.56 11.66
C ARG A 40 -4.43 -13.33 10.39
N LEU A 41 -3.15 -13.37 10.02
CA LEU A 41 -2.67 -13.93 8.76
C LEU A 41 -2.09 -15.33 8.97
N ALA A 42 -2.09 -16.13 7.90
CA ALA A 42 -1.28 -17.34 7.88
C ALA A 42 0.21 -16.95 8.03
N PRO A 43 1.04 -17.75 8.73
CA PRO A 43 2.43 -17.38 9.03
C PRO A 43 3.23 -16.95 7.79
N GLY A 44 3.12 -17.71 6.68
CA GLY A 44 3.80 -17.34 5.44
C GLY A 44 3.35 -16.01 4.85
N VAL A 45 2.07 -15.62 4.97
CA VAL A 45 1.59 -14.31 4.50
C VAL A 45 2.05 -13.20 5.45
N ALA A 46 2.10 -13.46 6.76
CA ALA A 46 2.65 -12.52 7.73
C ALA A 46 4.13 -12.21 7.43
N ASP A 47 4.92 -13.21 7.05
CA ASP A 47 6.32 -13.03 6.65
C ASP A 47 6.46 -12.20 5.37
N LEU A 48 5.59 -12.44 4.37
CA LEU A 48 5.55 -11.60 3.17
C LEU A 48 5.19 -10.15 3.49
N VAL A 49 4.26 -9.91 4.42
CA VAL A 49 3.88 -8.56 4.85
C VAL A 49 5.07 -7.87 5.51
N ARG A 50 5.81 -8.54 6.40
CA ARG A 50 7.01 -7.99 7.04
C ARG A 50 8.06 -7.60 6.00
N ALA A 51 8.36 -8.51 5.07
CA ALA A 51 9.36 -8.26 4.03
C ALA A 51 8.95 -7.11 3.08
N ALA A 52 7.67 -7.05 2.70
CA ALA A 52 7.18 -5.97 1.83
C ALA A 52 7.15 -4.61 2.56
N ASP A 53 6.77 -4.59 3.84
CA ASP A 53 6.80 -3.39 4.67
C ASP A 53 8.23 -2.87 4.90
N GLU A 54 9.18 -3.78 5.14
CA GLU A 54 10.61 -3.45 5.22
C GLU A 54 11.13 -2.85 3.92
N LEU A 55 10.87 -3.49 2.78
CA LEU A 55 11.26 -2.98 1.46
C LEU A 55 10.75 -1.54 1.24
N VAL A 56 9.48 -1.25 1.56
CA VAL A 56 8.93 0.10 1.36
C VAL A 56 9.63 1.11 2.27
N ARG A 57 9.88 0.78 3.54
CA ARG A 57 10.56 1.67 4.50
C ARG A 57 12.05 1.87 4.20
N GLU A 58 12.72 0.88 3.62
CA GLU A 58 14.10 1.03 3.14
C GLU A 58 14.17 1.99 1.94
N VAL A 59 13.16 1.93 1.05
CA VAL A 59 13.10 2.79 -0.14
C VAL A 59 12.65 4.22 0.20
N ASP A 60 11.71 4.37 1.13
CA ASP A 60 11.18 5.64 1.61
C ASP A 60 11.20 5.68 3.15
N PRO A 61 12.30 6.16 3.76
CA PRO A 61 12.40 6.29 5.21
C PRO A 61 11.37 7.25 5.82
N ASP A 62 10.80 8.17 5.02
CA ASP A 62 9.80 9.16 5.46
C ASP A 62 8.36 8.69 5.20
N VAL A 63 8.17 7.43 4.81
CA VAL A 63 6.85 6.91 4.43
C VAL A 63 5.84 7.04 5.56
N VAL A 64 4.68 7.61 5.25
CA VAL A 64 3.52 7.55 6.13
C VAL A 64 2.81 6.22 5.90
N ARG A 65 2.84 5.37 6.93
CA ARG A 65 2.18 4.06 6.94
C ARG A 65 0.86 4.14 7.71
N VAL A 66 -0.23 3.71 7.07
CA VAL A 66 -1.57 3.60 7.68
C VAL A 66 -2.06 2.17 7.56
N LEU A 67 -2.56 1.58 8.64
CA LEU A 67 -3.00 0.18 8.67
C LEU A 67 -4.51 0.07 8.86
N TRP A 68 -5.11 -0.92 8.19
CA TRP A 68 -6.49 -1.34 8.41
C TRP A 68 -6.54 -2.85 8.66
N PRO A 69 -6.22 -3.32 9.88
CA PRO A 69 -6.09 -4.76 10.17
C PRO A 69 -7.34 -5.59 9.90
N HIS A 70 -8.52 -5.01 10.08
CA HIS A 70 -9.80 -5.68 9.76
C HIS A 70 -10.01 -5.84 8.25
N GLN A 71 -9.44 -4.95 7.44
CA GLN A 71 -9.51 -5.00 5.98
C GLN A 71 -8.33 -5.78 5.36
N GLY A 72 -7.32 -6.13 6.16
CA GLY A 72 -6.13 -6.81 5.64
C GLY A 72 -5.29 -5.93 4.71
N THR A 73 -5.25 -4.62 4.97
CA THR A 73 -4.55 -3.66 4.10
C THR A 73 -3.61 -2.74 4.87
N VAL A 74 -2.53 -2.36 4.18
CA VAL A 74 -1.58 -1.34 4.61
C VAL A 74 -1.47 -0.33 3.49
N GLY A 75 -1.57 0.97 3.79
CA GLY A 75 -1.36 2.05 2.85
C GLY A 75 -0.03 2.75 3.13
N TYR A 76 0.65 3.13 2.05
CA TYR A 76 1.91 3.87 2.09
C TYR A 76 1.77 5.15 1.29
N GLY A 77 2.12 6.27 1.91
CA GLY A 77 1.94 7.59 1.31
C GLY A 77 2.91 8.64 1.79
N VAL A 78 2.75 9.82 1.20
CA VAL A 78 3.44 11.07 1.60
C VAL A 78 2.62 11.87 2.63
N GLY A 79 1.62 11.21 3.21
CA GLY A 79 0.61 11.75 4.12
C GLY A 79 -0.47 10.67 4.37
N PRO A 80 -1.33 10.84 5.40
CA PRO A 80 -2.27 9.81 5.85
C PRO A 80 -3.56 9.70 5.00
N ALA A 81 -3.82 10.65 4.08
CA ALA A 81 -5.06 10.64 3.31
C ALA A 81 -5.04 9.56 2.22
N LYS A 82 -5.68 8.43 2.51
CA LYS A 82 -5.74 7.22 1.66
C LYS A 82 -5.93 7.49 0.17
N ASN A 83 -6.89 8.32 -0.21
CA ASN A 83 -7.31 8.46 -1.62
C ASN A 83 -6.47 9.46 -2.43
N SER A 84 -5.70 10.32 -1.76
CA SER A 84 -4.96 11.40 -2.43
C SER A 84 -3.46 11.39 -2.16
N GLU A 85 -3.01 10.83 -1.03
CA GLU A 85 -1.61 10.92 -0.58
C GLU A 85 -0.87 9.59 -0.64
N HIS A 86 -1.59 8.47 -0.76
CA HIS A 86 -0.94 7.16 -0.83
C HIS A 86 -0.46 6.87 -2.24
N TYR A 87 0.75 6.30 -2.37
CA TYR A 87 1.32 5.86 -3.65
C TYR A 87 1.38 4.34 -3.78
N ALA A 88 1.41 3.60 -2.66
CA ALA A 88 1.45 2.14 -2.65
C ALA A 88 0.56 1.54 -1.54
N TYR A 89 0.31 0.24 -1.63
CA TYR A 89 -0.43 -0.51 -0.62
C TYR A 89 -0.03 -1.99 -0.56
N LEU A 90 -0.28 -2.62 0.57
CA LEU A 90 -0.41 -4.07 0.68
C LEU A 90 -1.88 -4.45 0.80
N ALA A 91 -2.29 -5.49 0.09
CA ALA A 91 -3.56 -6.17 0.32
C ALA A 91 -3.31 -7.66 0.54
N THR A 92 -3.71 -8.17 1.70
CA THR A 92 -3.43 -9.56 2.08
C THR A 92 -4.54 -10.50 1.65
N PHE A 93 -4.17 -11.69 1.19
CA PHE A 93 -5.06 -12.78 0.84
C PHE A 93 -4.65 -14.05 1.61
N ALA A 94 -5.45 -15.11 1.51
CA ALA A 94 -5.22 -16.34 2.26
C ALA A 94 -3.85 -17.01 2.02
N ARG A 95 -3.20 -16.75 0.88
CA ARG A 95 -1.95 -17.43 0.46
C ARG A 95 -0.91 -16.52 -0.20
N HIS A 96 -1.19 -15.24 -0.32
CA HIS A 96 -0.33 -14.26 -1.00
C HIS A 96 -0.69 -12.87 -0.51
N LEU A 97 0.11 -11.87 -0.92
CA LEU A 97 -0.31 -10.47 -0.85
C LEU A 97 -0.17 -9.82 -2.22
N ASN A 98 -0.85 -8.70 -2.40
CA ASN A 98 -0.57 -7.81 -3.51
C ASN A 98 0.21 -6.60 -2.97
N LEU A 99 1.37 -6.32 -3.57
CA LEU A 99 2.02 -5.02 -3.47
C LEU A 99 1.49 -4.18 -4.63
N GLY A 100 0.60 -3.24 -4.32
CA GLY A 100 -0.06 -2.41 -5.31
C GLY A 100 0.44 -0.98 -5.33
N PHE A 101 0.26 -0.33 -6.48
CA PHE A 101 0.61 1.05 -6.75
C PHE A 101 -0.65 1.81 -7.13
N ASN A 102 -0.98 2.87 -6.38
CA ASN A 102 -2.26 3.57 -6.50
C ASN A 102 -2.43 4.23 -7.87
N HIS A 103 -1.35 4.77 -8.40
CA HIS A 103 -1.26 5.35 -9.73
C HIS A 103 -0.37 4.52 -10.65
N GLY A 104 -0.30 3.20 -10.44
CA GLY A 104 0.60 2.31 -11.18
C GLY A 104 0.43 2.33 -12.70
N ALA A 105 -0.76 2.68 -13.20
CA ALA A 105 -1.04 2.76 -14.64
C ALA A 105 -0.28 3.88 -15.37
N SER A 106 0.18 4.92 -14.65
CA SER A 106 1.02 5.99 -15.21
C SER A 106 2.52 5.75 -15.02
N LEU A 107 2.90 4.64 -14.37
CA LEU A 107 4.29 4.32 -14.10
C LEU A 107 4.84 3.40 -15.18
N GLU A 108 6.07 3.66 -15.64
CA GLU A 108 6.81 2.70 -16.46
C GLU A 108 7.27 1.55 -15.55
N HIS A 109 6.74 0.36 -15.79
CA HIS A 109 6.97 -0.81 -14.93
C HIS A 109 7.56 -2.01 -15.67
N GLY A 110 7.91 -1.88 -16.96
CA GLY A 110 8.61 -2.92 -17.72
C GLY A 110 7.95 -4.30 -17.66
N GLY A 111 6.61 -4.34 -17.64
CA GLY A 111 5.82 -5.57 -17.53
C GLY A 111 5.84 -6.27 -16.16
N LEU A 112 6.41 -5.67 -15.11
CA LEU A 112 6.44 -6.28 -13.77
C LEU A 112 5.06 -6.36 -13.12
N LEU A 113 4.22 -5.35 -13.34
CA LEU A 113 2.93 -5.23 -12.67
C LEU A 113 1.78 -5.71 -13.54
N ASP A 114 0.82 -6.38 -12.90
CA ASP A 114 -0.46 -6.77 -13.45
C ASP A 114 -1.53 -5.69 -13.22
N GLY A 115 -2.56 -5.71 -14.07
CA GLY A 115 -3.78 -4.94 -13.90
C GLY A 115 -4.24 -4.24 -15.18
N ALA A 116 -5.55 -4.28 -15.44
CA ALA A 116 -6.19 -3.63 -16.61
C ALA A 116 -7.06 -2.41 -16.21
N GLY A 117 -7.11 -2.07 -14.93
CA GLY A 117 -7.87 -0.92 -14.42
C GLY A 117 -7.27 0.42 -14.83
N LYS A 118 -7.99 1.51 -14.54
CA LYS A 118 -7.60 2.87 -14.97
C LYS A 118 -6.41 3.46 -14.19
N ALA A 119 -6.23 3.09 -12.93
CA ALA A 119 -5.22 3.70 -12.05
C ALA A 119 -4.29 2.65 -11.44
N PHE A 120 -4.85 1.59 -10.84
CA PHE A 120 -4.06 0.62 -10.08
C PHE A 120 -3.27 -0.34 -10.97
N ARG A 121 -2.06 -0.66 -10.51
CA ARG A 121 -1.27 -1.83 -10.94
C ARG A 121 -0.72 -2.54 -9.71
N LYS A 122 -0.40 -3.82 -9.81
CA LYS A 122 0.11 -4.59 -8.67
C LYS A 122 1.10 -5.68 -9.06
N LEU A 123 1.98 -6.01 -8.14
CA LEU A 123 2.70 -7.27 -8.11
C LEU A 123 1.99 -8.24 -7.17
N THR A 124 1.67 -9.44 -7.65
CA THR A 124 1.19 -10.53 -6.78
C THR A 124 2.40 -11.22 -6.18
N VAL A 125 2.61 -11.07 -4.87
CA VAL A 125 3.76 -11.61 -4.13
C VAL A 125 3.36 -12.93 -3.50
N ARG A 126 4.00 -14.01 -3.93
CA ARG A 126 3.74 -15.38 -3.43
C ARG A 126 4.89 -15.90 -2.57
N ARG A 127 6.07 -15.33 -2.73
CA ARG A 127 7.30 -15.68 -2.03
C ARG A 127 8.18 -14.44 -1.85
N SER A 128 9.08 -14.48 -0.88
CA SER A 128 9.99 -13.37 -0.57
C SER A 128 10.86 -12.97 -1.76
N GLU A 129 11.23 -13.92 -2.62
CA GLU A 129 12.07 -13.63 -3.79
C GLU A 129 11.41 -12.71 -4.80
N ASP A 130 10.07 -12.67 -4.84
CA ASP A 130 9.34 -11.75 -5.72
C ASP A 130 9.58 -10.28 -5.29
N LEU A 131 9.86 -10.04 -4.01
CA LEU A 131 10.21 -8.71 -3.46
C LEU A 131 11.67 -8.32 -3.74
N GLY A 132 12.50 -9.27 -4.16
CA GLY A 132 13.90 -9.05 -4.54
C GLY A 132 14.08 -8.58 -5.99
N ASP A 133 13.00 -8.40 -6.76
CA ASP A 133 13.11 -7.91 -8.14
C ASP A 133 13.74 -6.49 -8.14
N PRO A 134 14.86 -6.28 -8.85
CA PRO A 134 15.60 -5.01 -8.80
C PRO A 134 14.81 -3.83 -9.35
N ARG A 135 13.70 -4.06 -10.06
CA ARG A 135 12.81 -3.01 -10.57
C ARG A 135 11.88 -2.43 -9.49
N LEU A 136 11.65 -3.13 -8.38
CA LEU A 136 10.69 -2.68 -7.35
C LEU A 136 11.13 -1.41 -6.63
N ALA A 137 12.38 -1.34 -6.18
CA ALA A 137 12.86 -0.15 -5.46
C ALA A 137 12.82 1.13 -6.32
N PRO A 138 13.32 1.15 -7.57
CA PRO A 138 13.12 2.28 -8.47
C PRO A 138 11.64 2.63 -8.69
N LEU A 139 10.78 1.62 -8.88
CA LEU A 139 9.35 1.82 -9.11
C LEU A 139 8.63 2.44 -7.91
N LEU A 140 8.96 2.03 -6.68
CA LEU A 140 8.48 2.65 -5.44
C LEU A 140 8.92 4.12 -5.32
N ARG A 141 10.17 4.45 -5.67
CA ARG A 141 10.65 5.84 -5.71
C ARG A 141 9.88 6.67 -6.73
N THR A 142 9.65 6.13 -7.93
CA THR A 142 8.88 6.81 -8.98
C THR A 142 7.44 7.04 -8.54
N ALA A 143 6.79 6.05 -7.90
CA ALA A 143 5.44 6.18 -7.38
C ALA A 143 5.35 7.29 -6.31
N ARG A 144 6.32 7.35 -5.39
CA ARG A 144 6.40 8.42 -4.38
C ARG A 144 6.59 9.79 -5.04
N ALA A 145 7.50 9.89 -6.02
CA ALA A 145 7.78 11.13 -6.74
C ALA A 145 6.56 11.64 -7.52
N GLU A 146 5.85 10.74 -8.21
CA GLU A 146 4.56 11.04 -8.84
C GLU A 146 3.61 11.64 -7.82
N ARG A 147 3.47 10.99 -6.66
CA ARG A 147 2.50 11.42 -5.66
C ARG A 147 2.81 12.79 -5.07
N LEU A 148 4.10 13.09 -4.84
CA LEU A 148 4.55 14.44 -4.43
C LEU A 148 4.27 15.49 -5.51
N ALA A 149 4.63 15.21 -6.75
CA ALA A 149 4.46 16.14 -7.86
C ALA A 149 2.98 16.48 -8.08
N ALA A 150 2.11 15.47 -8.11
CA ALA A 150 0.69 15.66 -8.31
C ALA A 150 -0.02 16.32 -7.10
N LEU A 151 0.63 16.44 -5.94
CA LEU A 151 0.16 17.23 -4.79
C LEU A 151 0.79 18.62 -4.71
N GLY A 152 1.63 19.01 -5.68
CA GLY A 152 2.39 20.27 -5.62
C GLY A 152 3.46 20.31 -4.53
N ARG A 153 3.86 19.15 -4.00
CA ARG A 153 4.91 18.99 -2.97
C ARG A 153 6.28 18.64 -3.56
N GLY A 154 6.34 18.39 -4.87
CA GLY A 154 7.58 18.24 -5.63
C GLY A 154 8.18 19.61 -5.96
N GLY A 155 8.77 20.28 -4.97
CA GLY A 155 9.56 21.48 -5.23
C GLY A 155 10.87 21.15 -5.96
N PRO A 156 11.46 22.10 -6.72
CA PRO A 156 12.86 21.96 -7.14
C PRO A 156 13.71 21.91 -5.86
N GLY A 157 14.50 20.86 -5.67
CA GLY A 157 15.44 20.79 -4.56
C GLY A 157 16.34 22.03 -4.55
N GLY A 158 16.41 22.70 -3.40
CA GLY A 158 17.48 23.63 -3.07
C GLY A 158 18.76 22.92 -2.65
#